data_AF-A0AB35I4E6-F1
#
_entry.id   AF-A0AB35I4E6-F1
#
_cell.length_a   1.000
_cell.length_b   1.000
_cell.length_c   1.000
_cell.angle_alpha   90.00
_cell.angle_beta   90.00
_cell.angle_gamma   90.00
#
_symmetry.space_group_name_H-M   'P 1'
#
loop_
_entity.id
_entity.type
_entity.pdbx_description
1 polymer ?
#
loop_
_entity_poly.entity_id
_entity_poly.type
_entity_poly.pdbx_seq_one_letter_code
_entity_poly.pdbx_strand_id
1 'polypeptide(L)' 'MEINVKNCNNITTAKIVIEENKLNIKLAPNGTGKSTISKAIQFASSKEPLNNSKIWHNSPCNP' A
#
# COMPACT_ATOMS: atom_id res chain seq x y z
N MET A 1 8.54 0.92 10.17
CA MET A 1 8.35 0.17 8.90
C MET A 1 8.41 1.13 7.71
N GLU A 2 9.10 0.76 6.62
CA GLU A 2 9.14 1.51 5.35
C GLU A 2 8.55 0.69 4.20
N ILE A 3 7.65 1.28 3.42
CA ILE A 3 7.00 0.65 2.27
C ILE A 3 7.18 1.56 1.04
N ASN A 4 7.68 0.98 -0.05
CA ASN A 4 7.82 1.66 -1.32
C ASN A 4 6.76 1.17 -2.31
N VAL A 5 5.96 2.10 -2.84
CA VAL A 5 4.91 1.84 -3.83
C VAL A 5 5.34 2.47 -5.15
N LYS A 6 5.29 1.71 -6.24
CA LYS A 6 5.59 2.19 -7.58
C LYS A 6 4.56 1.66 -8.58
N ASN A 7 4.17 2.50 -9.54
CA ASN A 7 3.27 2.15 -10.65
C ASN A 7 2.01 1.38 -10.20
N CYS A 8 1.27 1.95 -9.25
CA CYS A 8 0.18 1.27 -8.56
C CYS A 8 -1.10 2.11 -8.58
N ASN A 9 -2.11 1.69 -9.35
CA ASN A 9 -3.28 2.51 -9.69
C ASN A 9 -2.85 3.91 -10.13
N ASN A 10 -3.17 4.94 -9.35
CA ASN A 10 -2.84 6.33 -9.65
C ASN A 10 -1.56 6.85 -8.97
N ILE A 11 -0.79 5.98 -8.30
CA ILE A 11 0.46 6.33 -7.65
C ILE A 11 1.61 5.89 -8.56
N THR A 12 2.32 6.86 -9.17
CA THR A 12 3.57 6.58 -9.89
C THR A 12 4.67 6.16 -8.92
N THR A 13 4.84 6.91 -7.83
CA THR A 13 5.80 6.61 -6.77
C THR A 13 5.31 7.13 -5.42
N ALA A 14 5.45 6.34 -4.35
CA ALA A 14 5.26 6.81 -2.98
C ALA A 14 6.20 6.06 -2.02
N LYS A 15 6.73 6.79 -1.03
CA LYS A 15 7.44 6.24 0.13
C LYS A 15 6.58 6.44 1.37
N ILE A 16 6.17 5.35 1.99
CA ILE A 16 5.33 5.35 3.20
C ILE A 16 6.22 4.95 4.38
N VAL A 17 6.29 5.82 5.38
CA VAL A 17 6.99 5.55 6.63
C VAL A 17 5.95 5.47 7.75
N ILE A 18 5.92 4.32 8.42
CA ILE A 18 5.13 4.08 9.63
C ILE A 18 6.10 4.07 10.81
N GLU A 19 5.96 5.07 11.66
CA GLU A 19 6.75 5.21 12.88
C GLU A 19 6.17 4.33 13.99
N GLU A 20 7.04 3.57 14.66
CA GLU A 20 6.64 2.69 15.75
C GLU A 20 6.22 3.50 16.98
N ASN A 21 5.28 2.95 17.76
CA ASN A 21 4.75 3.57 18.98
C ASN A 21 4.09 4.94 18.76
N LYS A 22 3.61 5.22 17.54
CA LYS A 22 2.92 6.48 17.19
C LYS A 22 1.63 6.23 16.42
N LEU A 23 0.68 7.15 16.58
CA LEU A 23 -0.49 7.23 15.73
C LEU A 23 -0.12 7.88 14.40
N ASN A 24 -0.07 7.08 13.34
CA ASN A 24 0.34 7.52 12.01
C ASN A 24 -0.86 8.03 11.19
N ILE A 25 -1.21 9.31 11.30
CA ILE A 25 -2.28 9.94 10.51
C ILE A 25 -1.69 10.57 9.24
N LYS A 26 -2.21 10.21 8.06
CA LYS A 26 -1.85 10.80 6.77
C LYS A 26 -3.11 11.36 6.11
N LEU A 27 -3.10 12.66 5.77
CA LEU A 27 -4.24 13.39 5.20
C LEU A 27 -3.95 13.77 3.75
N ALA A 28 -4.94 13.60 2.87
CA ALA A 28 -4.83 14.00 1.46
C ALA A 28 -6.22 14.19 0.81
N PRO A 29 -6.32 14.98 -0.27
CA PRO A 29 -7.55 15.12 -1.07
C PRO A 29 -8.05 13.80 -1.68
N ASN A 30 -9.28 13.83 -2.19
CA ASN A 30 -9.84 12.69 -2.93
C ASN A 30 -9.09 12.49 -4.24
N GLY A 31 -8.97 11.24 -4.66
CA GLY A 31 -8.17 10.89 -5.83
C GLY A 31 -6.65 11.00 -5.63
N THR A 32 -6.12 11.18 -4.41
CA THR A 32 -4.65 11.18 -4.15
C THR A 32 -4.10 9.79 -3.80
N GLY A 33 -4.88 8.72 -3.96
CA GLY A 33 -4.39 7.35 -3.72
C GLY A 33 -4.40 6.90 -2.24
N LYS A 34 -5.16 7.56 -1.36
CA LYS A 34 -5.28 7.18 0.07
C LYS A 34 -5.66 5.71 0.28
N SER A 35 -6.66 5.23 -0.46
CA SER A 35 -7.10 3.83 -0.42
C SER A 35 -6.01 2.88 -0.94
N THR A 36 -5.27 3.27 -1.98
CA THR A 36 -4.12 2.52 -2.51
C THR A 36 -3.01 2.38 -1.46
N ILE A 37 -2.67 3.45 -0.75
CA ILE A 37 -1.69 3.44 0.35
C ILE A 37 -2.15 2.49 1.47
N SER A 38 -3.41 2.57 1.88
CA SER A 38 -3.97 1.69 2.93
C SER A 38 -3.88 0.20 2.55
N LYS A 39 -4.26 -0.15 1.32
CA LYS A 39 -4.15 -1.53 0.82
C LYS A 39 -2.69 -1.98 0.70
N ALA A 40 -1.77 -1.11 0.29
CA ALA A 40 -0.34 -1.43 0.24
C ALA A 40 0.23 -1.73 1.63
N ILE A 41 -0.18 -0.98 2.67
CA ILE A 41 0.19 -1.26 4.07
C ILE A 41 -0.37 -2.62 4.52
N GLN A 42 -1.65 -2.88 4.25
CA GLN A 42 -2.29 -4.16 4.60
C GLN A 42 -1.57 -5.35 3.92
N PHE A 43 -1.28 -5.23 2.62
CA PHE A 43 -0.57 -6.25 1.86
C PHE A 43 0.84 -6.50 2.42
N ALA A 44 1.61 -5.43 2.68
CA ALA A 44 2.95 -5.53 3.25
C ALA A 44 2.97 -6.13 4.67
N SER A 45 1.88 -5.99 5.42
CA SER A 45 1.73 -6.58 6.75
C SER A 45 1.28 -8.04 6.73
N SER A 46 0.71 -8.53 5.62
CA SER A 46 0.26 -9.91 5.49
C SER A 46 1.46 -10.84 5.25
N LYS A 47 1.60 -11.90 6.04
CA LYS A 47 2.66 -12.92 5.90
C LYS A 47 2.29 -14.04 4.92
N GLU A 48 1.23 -13.85 4.13
CA GLU A 48 0.80 -14.86 3.17
C GLU A 48 1.93 -15.10 2.16
N PRO A 49 2.44 -16.33 2.02
CA PRO A 49 3.44 -16.63 1.01
C PRO A 49 2.86 -16.28 -0.36
N LEU A 50 3.70 -15.72 -1.23
CA LEU A 50 3.29 -15.27 -2.55
C LEU A 50 2.75 -16.46 -3.38
N ASN A 51 1.46 -16.77 -3.25
CA ASN A 51 0.74 -17.67 -4.15
C ASN A 51 0.16 -16.83 -5.28
N ASN A 52 0.77 -16.99 -6.46
CA ASN A 52 0.46 -16.23 -7.66
C ASN A 52 -1.04 -16.14 -7.96
N SER A 53 -1.88 -17.15 -7.69
CA SER A 53 -3.31 -17.10 -8.08
C SER A 53 -4.20 -16.25 -7.17
N LYS A 54 -3.87 -16.11 -5.88
CA LYS A 54 -4.63 -15.29 -4.91
C LYS A 54 -4.13 -13.85 -4.81
N ILE A 55 -2.87 -13.60 -5.18
CA ILE A 55 -2.27 -12.26 -5.13
C ILE A 55 -2.93 -11.33 -6.14
N TRP A 56 -3.20 -11.74 -7.38
CA TRP A 56 -3.72 -10.81 -8.40
C TRP A 56 -5.05 -10.15 -8.03
N HIS A 57 -5.94 -10.86 -7.34
CA HIS A 57 -7.23 -10.32 -6.91
C HIS A 57 -7.11 -9.39 -5.69
N ASN A 58 -6.08 -9.55 -4.86
CA ASN A 58 -5.85 -8.78 -3.64
C ASN A 58 -4.67 -7.80 -3.76
N SER A 59 -3.99 -7.76 -4.91
CA SER A 59 -2.86 -6.88 -5.16
C SER A 59 -3.39 -5.45 -5.26
N PRO A 60 -2.88 -4.51 -4.45
CA PRO A 60 -3.24 -3.11 -4.60
C PRO A 60 -2.77 -2.56 -5.96
N CYS A 61 -1.83 -3.22 -6.62
CA CYS A 61 -1.22 -2.78 -7.86
C CYS A 61 -1.56 -3.79 -8.96
N ASN A 62 -2.77 -3.69 -9.50
CA ASN A 62 -3.17 -4.38 -10.72
C ASN A 62 -3.24 -3.32 -11.83
N PRO A 63 -2.63 -3.53 -13.01
CA PRO A 63 -2.77 -2.63 -14.15
C PRO A 63 -4.21 -2.54 -14.65
#